data_AF-A0AAN6P811-F1
#
_entry.id   AF-A0AAN6P811-F1
#
_cell.length_a   1.000
_cell.length_b   1.000
_cell.length_c   1.000
_cell.angle_alpha   90.00
_cell.angle_beta   90.00
_cell.angle_gamma   90.00
#
_symmetry.space_group_name_H-M   'P 1'
#
loop_
_entity.id
_entity.type
_entity.pdbx_description
1 polymer ?
#
loop_
_entity_poly.entity_id
_entity_poly.type
_entity_poly.pdbx_seq_one_letter_code
_entity_poly.pdbx_strand_id
1 'polypeptide(L)'
;TTIPNNTASSDPYIINAFKVLDEARVNRDITLSRLAYIQLAYIFELLKEIVALDRRNGQLLPLRTGYYNASIATNIYIEAQEQASTSRNEVKQYSRVARRWKALVGLLPIFVILYYSEVAEGLIYILSSLYIPLILTILKQ
;
A
#
# COMPACT_ATOMS: atom_id res chain seq x y z
N THR A 1 13.64 1.58 1.44
CA THR A 1 14.42 1.86 0.22
C THR A 1 14.00 3.23 -0.30
N THR A 2 14.96 4.14 -0.48
CA THR A 2 14.73 5.50 -1.00
C THR A 2 14.62 5.45 -2.52
N ILE A 3 13.48 5.90 -3.06
CA ILE A 3 13.25 6.03 -4.50
C ILE A 3 13.91 7.34 -4.99
N PRO A 4 14.62 7.35 -6.12
CA PRO A 4 15.21 8.57 -6.69
C PRO A 4 14.16 9.67 -6.96
N ASN A 5 14.51 10.93 -6.74
CA ASN A 5 13.59 12.08 -6.81
C ASN A 5 12.99 12.39 -8.21
N ASN A 6 13.36 11.64 -9.25
CA ASN A 6 12.88 11.82 -10.64
C ASN A 6 12.26 10.54 -11.24
N THR A 7 11.86 9.60 -10.38
CA THR A 7 11.24 8.34 -10.81
C THR A 7 9.84 8.60 -11.38
N ALA A 8 9.65 8.31 -12.67
CA ALA A 8 8.35 8.35 -13.32
C ALA A 8 7.45 7.22 -12.80
N SER A 9 6.13 7.36 -12.90
CA SER A 9 5.19 6.30 -12.47
C SER A 9 5.38 4.97 -13.21
N SER A 10 5.98 4.98 -14.40
CA SER A 10 6.32 3.80 -15.21
C SER A 10 7.73 3.25 -14.96
N ASP A 11 8.46 3.78 -13.97
CA ASP A 11 9.85 3.39 -13.70
C ASP A 11 9.94 1.89 -13.34
N PRO A 12 10.82 1.12 -14.01
CA PRO A 12 11.06 -0.29 -13.72
C PRO A 12 11.37 -0.58 -12.24
N TYR A 13 11.94 0.39 -11.51
CA TYR A 13 12.20 0.28 -10.08
C TYR A 13 10.91 0.07 -9.28
N ILE A 14 9.83 0.82 -9.59
CA ILE A 14 8.54 0.70 -8.90
C ILE A 14 7.93 -0.68 -9.17
N ILE A 15 8.00 -1.13 -10.43
CA ILE A 15 7.52 -2.44 -10.85
C ILE A 15 8.28 -3.55 -10.10
N ASN A 16 9.61 -3.48 -10.06
CA ASN A 16 10.43 -4.46 -9.37
C ASN A 16 10.15 -4.46 -7.85
N ALA A 17 9.95 -3.29 -7.25
CA ALA A 17 9.61 -3.20 -5.84
C ALA A 17 8.27 -3.88 -5.53
N PHE A 18 7.26 -3.75 -6.39
CA PHE A 18 6.00 -4.47 -6.22
C PHE A 18 6.15 -5.99 -6.33
N LYS A 19 7.00 -6.50 -7.23
CA LYS A 19 7.27 -7.93 -7.35
C LYS A 19 7.90 -8.49 -6.07
N VAL A 20 8.96 -7.86 -5.58
CA VAL A 20 9.64 -8.25 -4.34
C VAL A 20 8.68 -8.26 -3.15
N LEU A 21 7.80 -7.26 -3.06
CA LEU A 21 6.83 -7.18 -1.97
C LEU A 21 5.72 -8.22 -2.10
N ASP A 22 5.27 -8.56 -3.31
CA ASP A 22 4.25 -9.59 -3.48
C ASP A 22 4.79 -10.99 -3.15
N GLU A 23 6.03 -11.29 -3.54
CA GLU A 23 6.73 -12.52 -3.13
C GLU A 23 6.87 -12.60 -1.60
N ALA A 24 7.29 -11.50 -0.96
CA ALA A 24 7.43 -11.44 0.49
C ALA A 24 6.07 -11.55 1.22
N ARG A 25 4.98 -11.07 0.60
CA ARG A 25 3.61 -11.16 1.15
C ARG A 25 3.11 -12.60 1.21
N VAL A 26 3.43 -13.42 0.21
CA VAL A 26 3.01 -14.84 0.12
C VAL A 26 3.96 -15.77 0.91
N ASN A 27 5.01 -15.22 1.52
CA ASN A 27 5.95 -15.97 2.34
C ASN A 27 5.24 -16.58 3.57
N ARG A 28 5.71 -17.76 4.01
CA ARG A 28 5.22 -18.45 5.21
C ARG A 28 5.67 -17.78 6.50
N ASP A 29 6.72 -16.96 6.46
CA ASP A 29 7.12 -16.12 7.57
C ASP A 29 6.13 -14.95 7.72
N ILE A 30 5.34 -15.04 8.79
CA ILE A 30 4.31 -14.07 9.15
C ILE A 30 4.93 -12.66 9.33
N THR A 31 6.14 -12.57 9.87
CA THR A 31 6.83 -11.28 10.09
C THR A 31 7.18 -10.64 8.76
N LEU A 32 7.74 -11.41 7.83
CA LEU A 32 8.07 -10.94 6.49
C LEU A 32 6.81 -10.53 5.72
N SER A 33 5.73 -11.30 5.80
CA SER A 33 4.45 -10.96 5.17
C SER A 33 3.88 -9.64 5.71
N ARG A 34 3.94 -9.42 7.04
CA ARG A 34 3.50 -8.18 7.69
C ARG A 34 4.33 -6.98 7.27
N LEU A 35 5.65 -7.11 7.25
CA LEU A 35 6.57 -6.08 6.75
C LEU A 35 6.30 -5.76 5.28
N ALA A 36 6.02 -6.78 4.46
CA ALA A 36 5.67 -6.60 3.06
C ALA A 36 4.38 -5.78 2.91
N TYR A 37 3.33 -6.06 3.68
CA TYR A 37 2.12 -5.23 3.69
C TYR A 37 2.37 -3.78 4.08
N ILE A 38 3.21 -3.52 5.08
CA ILE A 38 3.56 -2.16 5.50
C ILE A 38 4.27 -1.42 4.37
N GLN A 39 5.32 -2.04 3.81
CA GLN A 39 6.07 -1.45 2.71
C GLN A 39 5.18 -1.25 1.47
N LEU A 40 4.25 -2.17 1.22
CA LEU A 40 3.27 -2.04 0.15
C LEU A 40 2.39 -0.80 0.32
N ALA A 41 1.97 -0.46 1.55
CA ALA A 41 1.23 0.80 1.81
C ALA A 41 2.07 2.03 1.45
N TYR A 42 3.34 2.06 1.87
CA TYR A 42 4.23 3.18 1.58
C TYR A 42 4.46 3.35 0.08
N ILE A 43 4.74 2.27 -0.65
CA ILE A 43 4.93 2.33 -2.10
C ILE A 43 3.64 2.77 -2.81
N PHE A 44 2.47 2.30 -2.38
CA PHE A 44 1.20 2.75 -2.97
C PHE A 44 0.92 4.24 -2.74
N GLU A 45 1.33 4.80 -1.60
CA GLU A 45 1.19 6.24 -1.36
C GLU A 45 2.17 7.05 -2.21
N LEU A 46 3.44 6.65 -2.21
CA LEU A 46 4.47 7.29 -3.01
C LEU A 46 4.12 7.26 -4.51
N LEU A 47 3.63 6.13 -5.02
CA LEU A 47 3.20 6.03 -6.41
C LEU A 47 2.02 6.96 -6.71
N LYS A 48 1.07 7.15 -5.79
CA LYS A 48 -0.02 8.12 -6.00
C LYS A 48 0.50 9.56 -6.07
N GLU A 49 1.55 9.88 -5.31
CA GLU A 49 2.22 11.18 -5.35
C GLU A 49 2.99 11.38 -6.66
N ILE A 50 3.74 10.36 -7.10
CA ILE A 50 4.42 10.37 -8.41
C ILE A 50 3.41 10.54 -9.54
N VAL A 51 2.32 9.77 -9.55
CA VAL A 51 1.24 9.92 -10.54
C VAL A 51 0.60 11.32 -10.48
N ALA A 52 0.49 11.91 -9.28
CA ALA A 52 -0.01 13.28 -9.15
C ALA A 52 0.97 14.29 -9.78
N LEU A 53 2.26 14.09 -9.57
CA LEU A 53 3.34 14.92 -10.12
C LEU A 53 3.41 14.79 -11.64
N ASP A 54 3.44 13.57 -12.17
CA ASP A 54 3.43 13.29 -13.61
C ASP A 54 2.23 13.98 -14.29
N ARG A 55 1.06 13.97 -13.65
CA ARG A 55 -0.11 14.70 -14.15
C ARG A 55 0.08 16.21 -14.13
N ARG A 56 0.57 16.79 -13.03
CA ARG A 56 0.84 18.24 -12.95
C ARG A 56 1.83 18.70 -14.02
N ASN A 57 2.76 17.82 -14.38
CA ASN A 57 3.75 18.05 -15.43
C ASN A 57 3.23 17.78 -16.85
N GLY A 58 1.94 17.45 -17.02
CA GLY A 58 1.33 17.19 -18.32
C GLY A 58 1.71 15.85 -18.96
N GLN A 59 2.35 14.95 -18.21
CA GLN A 59 2.81 13.65 -18.70
C GLN A 59 1.69 12.59 -18.71
N LEU A 60 0.55 12.89 -18.09
CA LEU A 60 -0.64 12.04 -18.08
C LEU A 60 -1.83 12.77 -18.71
N LEU A 61 -2.64 12.03 -19.47
CA LEU A 61 -3.86 12.55 -20.08
C LEU A 61 -4.85 13.08 -19.01
N PRO A 62 -5.72 14.04 -19.36
CA PRO A 62 -6.77 14.55 -18.48
C PRO A 62 -7.65 13.42 -17.94
N LEU A 63 -8.15 13.58 -16.71
CA LEU A 63 -9.00 12.55 -16.08
C LEU A 63 -10.20 12.23 -16.97
N ARG A 64 -10.28 10.97 -17.42
CA ARG A 64 -11.58 10.34 -17.69
C ARG A 64 -12.26 10.04 -16.37
N THR A 65 -13.59 10.10 -16.32
CA THR A 65 -14.39 9.70 -15.16
C THR A 65 -13.95 8.31 -14.67
N GLY A 66 -13.46 8.23 -13.42
CA GLY A 66 -12.94 6.99 -12.81
C GLY A 66 -11.42 6.80 -12.83
N TYR A 67 -10.65 7.62 -13.57
CA TYR A 67 -9.18 7.56 -13.66
C TYR A 67 -8.47 8.45 -12.62
N TYR A 68 -8.72 8.18 -11.33
CA TYR A 68 -8.03 8.86 -10.24
C TYR A 68 -6.60 8.31 -10.03
N ASN A 69 -5.74 9.03 -9.31
CA ASN A 69 -4.37 8.58 -8.99
C ASN A 69 -4.33 7.18 -8.39
N ALA A 70 -5.29 6.88 -7.50
CA ALA A 70 -5.41 5.57 -6.89
C ALA A 70 -5.77 4.48 -7.92
N SER A 71 -6.59 4.79 -8.93
CA SER A 71 -6.93 3.85 -10.01
C SER A 71 -5.71 3.55 -10.87
N ILE A 72 -4.92 4.58 -11.21
CA ILE A 72 -3.68 4.44 -11.99
C ILE A 72 -2.64 3.64 -11.21
N ALA A 73 -2.39 3.97 -9.95
CA ALA A 73 -1.50 3.21 -9.09
C ALA A 73 -1.92 1.73 -8.95
N THR A 74 -3.23 1.47 -8.90
CA THR A 74 -3.77 0.10 -8.89
C THR A 74 -3.49 -0.63 -10.20
N ASN A 75 -3.61 0.06 -11.35
CA ASN A 75 -3.32 -0.55 -12.65
C ASN A 75 -1.84 -0.91 -12.76
N ILE A 76 -0.95 0.00 -12.39
CA ILE A 76 0.50 -0.22 -12.40
C ILE A 76 0.86 -1.43 -11.51
N TYR A 77 0.23 -1.56 -10.34
CA TYR A 77 0.42 -2.75 -9.51
C TYR A 77 -0.04 -4.03 -10.22
N ILE A 78 -1.23 -4.04 -10.81
CA ILE A 78 -1.75 -5.21 -11.52
C ILE A 78 -0.86 -5.57 -12.71
N GLU A 79 -0.42 -4.57 -13.49
CA GLU A 79 0.50 -4.75 -14.61
C GLU A 79 1.88 -5.26 -14.16
N ALA A 80 2.32 -4.89 -12.96
CA ALA A 80 3.55 -5.41 -12.37
C ALA A 80 3.44 -6.88 -11.96
N GLN A 81 2.22 -7.36 -11.67
CA GLN A 81 1.97 -8.78 -11.43
C GLN A 81 1.83 -9.50 -12.77
N GLU A 82 2.90 -10.17 -13.20
CA GLU A 82 2.95 -10.97 -14.44
C GLU A 82 1.89 -12.10 -14.48
N GLN A 83 1.27 -12.41 -13.33
CA GLN A 83 0.18 -13.37 -13.20
C GLN A 83 -1.17 -12.67 -13.38
N ALA A 84 -1.83 -12.99 -14.50
CA ALA A 84 -3.11 -12.45 -14.97
C ALA A 84 -4.34 -12.68 -14.05
N SER A 85 -4.16 -13.14 -12.80
CA SER A 85 -5.24 -13.47 -11.87
C SER A 85 -5.50 -12.40 -10.81
N THR A 86 -4.60 -11.44 -10.59
CA THR A 86 -4.77 -10.44 -9.52
C THR A 86 -5.90 -9.47 -9.86
N SER A 87 -7.05 -9.64 -9.21
CA SER A 87 -8.22 -8.81 -9.43
C SER A 87 -8.09 -7.44 -8.74
N ARG A 88 -8.75 -6.42 -9.30
CA ARG A 88 -8.83 -5.09 -8.65
C ARG A 88 -9.40 -5.16 -7.23
N ASN A 89 -10.28 -6.14 -6.95
CA ASN A 89 -10.85 -6.34 -5.63
C ASN A 89 -9.79 -6.85 -4.64
N GLU A 90 -8.92 -7.77 -5.06
CA GLU A 90 -7.80 -8.23 -4.23
C GLU A 90 -6.82 -7.10 -3.93
N VAL A 91 -6.44 -6.30 -4.92
CA VAL A 91 -5.56 -5.13 -4.69
C VAL A 91 -6.18 -4.14 -3.70
N LYS A 92 -7.50 -3.93 -3.77
CA LYS A 92 -8.21 -3.11 -2.78
C LYS A 92 -8.14 -3.73 -1.38
N GLN A 93 -8.25 -5.05 -1.25
CA GLN A 93 -8.10 -5.73 0.03
C GLN A 93 -6.67 -5.62 0.56
N TYR A 94 -5.66 -5.86 -0.27
CA TYR A 94 -4.25 -5.70 0.11
C TYR A 94 -3.98 -4.27 0.57
N SER A 95 -4.48 -3.28 -0.17
CA SER A 95 -4.38 -1.86 0.21
C SER A 95 -5.10 -1.53 1.52
N ARG A 96 -6.19 -2.23 1.86
CA ARG A 96 -6.88 -2.05 3.16
C ARG A 96 -6.07 -2.64 4.29
N VAL A 97 -5.58 -3.87 4.13
CA VAL A 97 -4.74 -4.58 5.10
C VAL A 97 -3.44 -3.80 5.34
N ALA A 98 -2.76 -3.41 4.27
CA ALA A 98 -1.56 -2.58 4.29
C ALA A 98 -1.74 -1.27 5.08
N ARG A 99 -2.85 -0.55 4.84
CA ARG A 99 -3.17 0.69 5.58
C ARG A 99 -3.43 0.44 7.07
N ARG A 100 -4.11 -0.66 7.42
CA ARG A 100 -4.32 -1.04 8.82
C ARG A 100 -2.99 -1.29 9.53
N TRP A 101 -2.12 -2.06 8.89
CA TRP A 101 -0.78 -2.31 9.40
C TRP A 101 0.02 -1.02 9.56
N LYS A 102 0.07 -0.17 8.54
CA LYS A 102 0.77 1.12 8.59
C LYS A 102 0.27 2.03 9.73
N ALA A 103 -1.05 2.17 9.88
CA ALA A 103 -1.64 2.99 10.94
C ALA A 103 -1.19 2.53 12.33
N LEU A 104 -1.06 1.22 12.54
CA LEU A 104 -0.66 0.66 13.83
C LEU A 104 0.84 0.80 14.10
N VAL A 105 1.70 0.73 13.06
CA VAL A 105 3.13 1.11 13.21
C VAL A 105 3.27 2.57 13.64
N GLY A 106 2.51 3.47 13.00
CA GLY A 106 2.61 4.91 13.25
C GLY A 106 2.13 5.35 14.62
N LEU A 107 1.25 4.58 15.27
CA LEU A 107 0.70 4.92 16.58
C LEU A 107 1.57 4.46 17.75
N LEU A 108 2.36 3.39 17.62
CA LEU A 108 3.12 2.83 18.74
C LEU A 108 4.45 2.19 18.30
N PRO A 109 5.61 2.79 18.63
CA PRO A 109 6.93 2.21 18.36
C PRO A 109 7.14 0.81 18.99
N ILE A 110 6.46 0.53 20.10
CA ILE A 110 6.53 -0.74 20.86
C ILE A 110 5.85 -1.90 20.12
N PHE A 111 4.93 -1.64 19.18
CA PHE A 111 4.26 -2.72 18.48
C PHE A 111 5.22 -3.55 17.64
N VAL A 112 6.38 -3.02 17.20
CA VAL A 112 7.49 -3.76 16.56
C VAL A 112 7.88 -5.01 17.36
N ILE A 113 7.70 -5.00 18.68
CA ILE A 113 7.95 -6.13 19.59
C ILE A 113 6.75 -7.12 19.59
N LEU A 114 5.51 -6.64 19.45
CA LEU A 114 4.31 -7.46 19.25
C LEU A 114 4.20 -8.06 17.83
N TYR A 115 4.85 -7.45 16.81
CA TYR A 115 4.88 -7.91 15.41
C TYR A 115 5.40 -9.35 15.25
N TYR A 116 6.14 -9.87 16.22
CA TYR A 116 6.69 -11.23 16.23
C TYR A 116 5.76 -12.30 16.84
N SER A 117 4.53 -11.94 17.25
CA SER A 117 3.57 -12.86 17.88
C SER A 117 2.34 -13.11 16.99
N GLU A 118 1.84 -14.35 16.94
CA GLU A 118 0.61 -14.74 16.24
C GLU A 118 -0.63 -14.00 16.79
N VAL A 119 -0.66 -13.69 18.08
CA VAL A 119 -1.77 -13.01 18.78
C VAL A 119 -2.03 -11.60 18.24
N ALA A 120 -1.01 -10.99 17.61
CA ALA A 120 -1.12 -9.63 17.07
C ALA A 120 -2.19 -9.51 15.97
N GLU A 121 -2.46 -10.55 15.18
CA GLU A 121 -3.41 -10.46 14.07
C GLU A 121 -4.86 -10.25 14.54
N GLY A 122 -5.28 -10.98 15.57
CA GLY A 122 -6.59 -10.80 16.19
C GLY A 122 -6.72 -9.41 16.81
N LEU A 123 -5.68 -8.95 17.50
CA LEU A 123 -5.65 -7.61 18.08
C LEU A 123 -5.74 -6.51 17.02
N ILE A 124 -5.14 -6.70 15.85
CA ILE A 124 -5.20 -5.73 14.74
C ILE A 124 -6.60 -5.61 14.17
N TYR A 125 -7.31 -6.73 13.99
CA TYR A 125 -8.67 -6.68 13.51
C TYR A 125 -9.59 -5.92 14.49
N ILE A 126 -9.39 -6.13 15.80
CA ILE A 126 -10.13 -5.46 16.88
C ILE A 126 -9.74 -3.98 16.98
N LEU A 127 -8.46 -3.64 17.01
CA LEU A 127 -8.00 -2.26 17.10
C LEU A 127 -8.39 -1.47 15.84
N SER A 128 -8.27 -2.06 14.65
CA SER A 128 -8.68 -1.38 13.43
C SER A 128 -10.20 -1.15 13.35
N SER A 129 -11.03 -2.03 13.89
CA SER A 129 -12.49 -1.81 13.94
C SER A 129 -12.90 -0.75 14.96
N LEU A 130 -12.17 -0.62 16.08
CA LEU A 130 -12.41 0.39 17.11
C LEU A 130 -11.87 1.78 16.75
N TYR A 131 -10.66 1.87 16.18
CA TYR A 131 -9.97 3.15 15.98
C TYR A 131 -10.23 3.80 14.61
N ILE A 132 -10.51 3.03 13.55
CA ILE A 132 -10.80 3.61 12.22
C ILE A 132 -12.03 4.55 12.25
N PRO A 133 -13.16 4.20 12.90
CA PRO A 133 -14.28 5.11 13.04
C PRO A 133 -13.90 6.39 13.78
N LEU A 134 -13.13 6.27 14.87
CA LEU A 134 -12.70 7.40 15.69
C LEU A 134 -11.79 8.37 14.90
N ILE A 135 -10.82 7.83 14.14
CA ILE A 135 -9.91 8.62 13.29
C ILE A 135 -10.67 9.28 12.13
N LEU A 136 -11.66 8.60 11.53
CA LEU A 136 -12.51 9.17 10.48
C LEU A 136 -13.43 10.27 10.99
N THR A 137 -13.82 10.25 12.27
CA THR A 137 -14.62 11.31 12.90
C THR A 137 -13.75 12.54 13.20
N ILE A 138 -12.51 12.35 13.64
CA ILE A 138 -11.57 13.45 13.92
C ILE A 138 -11.11 14.15 12.62
N LEU A 139 -10.92 13.40 11.52
CA LEU A 139 -10.49 13.95 10.23
C LEU A 139 -11.63 14.59 9.40
N LYS A 140 -12.87 14.59 9.89
CA LYS A 140 -14.05 15.20 9.25
C LYS A 140 -14.53 16.50 9.92
N GLN A 141 -13.83 16.98 10.95
CA GLN A 141 -13.98 18.34 11.50
C GLN A 141 -12.96 19.28 10.85
#